data_AF-A0A370QAC0-F1
#
_entry.id   AF-A0A370QAC0-F1
#
_cell.length_a   1.000
_cell.length_b   1.000
_cell.length_c   1.000
_cell.angle_alpha   90.00
_cell.angle_beta   90.00
_cell.angle_gamma   90.00
#
_symmetry.space_group_name_H-M   'P 1'
#
loop_
_entity.id
_entity.type
_entity.pdbx_description
1 polymer ?
#
loop_
_entity_poly.entity_id
_entity_poly.type
_entity_poly.pdbx_seq_one_letter_code
_entity_poly.pdbx_strand_id
1 'polypeptide(L)'
;MQISSILILYNQNKAMRNLQYLFSTCMFLTTTSTMFAQIPTEVPHPDNNSPIDLTKTADILIYIVLPIIIIILLVLRARNKNK
;
A
#
# COMPACT_ATOMS: atom_id res chain seq x y z
N MET A 1 35.08 20.57 41.19
CA MET A 1 34.65 19.29 40.56
C MET A 1 33.12 19.13 40.57
N GLN A 2 32.42 19.35 41.69
CA GLN A 2 30.98 19.09 41.81
C GLN A 2 30.05 19.94 40.92
N ILE A 3 30.37 21.20 40.65
CA ILE A 3 29.50 22.10 39.83
C ILE A 3 29.46 21.67 38.35
N SER A 4 30.59 21.21 37.80
CA SER A 4 30.66 20.71 36.43
C SER A 4 29.76 19.49 36.23
N SER A 5 29.78 18.55 37.19
CA SER A 5 28.93 17.36 37.19
C SER A 5 27.43 17.69 37.21
N ILE A 6 27.03 18.73 37.96
CA ILE A 6 25.63 19.18 38.03
C ILE A 6 25.19 19.81 36.69
N LEU A 7 26.04 20.63 36.08
CA LEU A 7 25.75 21.25 34.78
C LEU A 7 25.59 20.19 33.68
N ILE A 8 26.46 19.17 33.69
CA ILE A 8 26.37 18.03 32.78
C ILE A 8 25.05 17.29 32.99
N LEU A 9 24.69 16.96 34.23
CA LEU A 9 23.43 16.28 34.55
C LEU A 9 22.19 17.09 34.09
N TYR A 10 22.21 18.41 34.29
CA TYR A 10 21.13 19.28 33.83
C TYR A 10 20.98 19.27 32.31
N ASN A 11 22.10 19.37 31.58
CA ASN A 11 22.09 19.37 30.12
C ASN A 11 21.62 18.01 29.56
N GLN A 12 22.06 16.90 30.16
CA GLN A 12 21.62 15.56 29.80
C GLN A 12 20.11 15.36 30.04
N ASN A 13 19.59 15.83 31.18
CA ASN A 13 18.14 15.78 31.45
C ASN A 13 17.32 16.65 30.49
N LYS A 14 17.82 17.84 30.13
CA LYS A 14 17.19 18.71 29.13
C LYS A 14 17.15 18.04 27.75
N ALA A 15 18.23 17.37 27.35
CA ALA A 15 18.30 16.62 26.10
C ALA A 15 17.31 15.44 26.10
N MET A 16 17.22 14.68 27.19
CA MET A 16 16.27 13.56 27.32
C MET A 16 14.81 14.02 27.19
N ARG A 17 14.44 15.16 27.79
CA ARG A 17 13.08 15.71 27.62
C ARG A 17 12.79 16.13 26.18
N ASN A 18 13.75 16.76 25.50
CA ASN A 18 13.59 17.15 24.10
C ASN A 18 13.44 15.92 23.18
N LEU A 19 14.16 14.84 23.48
CA LEU A 19 14.06 13.57 22.75
C LEU A 19 12.68 12.91 22.94
N GLN A 20 12.12 12.98 24.16
CA GLN A 20 10.77 12.50 24.45
C GLN A 20 9.70 13.25 23.64
N TYR A 21 9.80 14.59 23.55
CA TYR A 21 8.88 15.37 22.73
C TYR A 21 8.99 15.03 21.25
N LEU A 22 10.21 14.86 20.73
CA LEU A 22 10.44 14.47 19.33
C LEU A 22 9.88 13.07 19.01
N PHE A 23 10.01 12.12 19.93
CA PHE A 23 9.43 10.79 19.77
C PHE A 23 7.90 10.85 19.77
N SER A 24 7.31 11.61 20.69
CA SER A 24 5.86 11.74 20.80
C SER A 24 5.23 12.42 19.58
N THR A 25 5.88 13.44 19.00
CA THR A 25 5.38 14.10 17.78
C THR A 25 5.50 13.19 16.56
N CYS A 26 6.56 12.38 16.47
CA CYS A 26 6.75 11.42 15.38
C CYS A 26 5.66 10.33 15.38
N MET A 27 5.31 9.78 16.56
CA MET A 27 4.25 8.76 16.70
C MET A 27 2.85 9.29 16.37
N PHE A 28 2.60 10.57 16.60
CA PHE A 28 1.33 11.21 16.23
C PHE A 28 1.19 11.40 14.72
N LEU A 29 2.29 11.72 14.03
CA LEU A 29 2.29 11.91 12.57
C LEU A 29 2.12 10.58 11.80
N THR A 30 2.68 9.47 12.31
CA THR A 30 2.66 8.17 11.62
C THR A 30 1.36 7.40 11.78
N THR A 31 0.54 7.69 12.79
CA THR A 31 -0.73 6.97 13.04
C THR A 31 -1.89 7.41 12.14
N THR A 32 -1.80 8.59 11.52
CA THR A 32 -2.87 9.13 10.67
C THR A 32 -2.77 8.68 9.20
N SER A 33 -1.61 8.21 8.75
CA SER A 33 -1.36 7.88 7.34
C SER A 33 -1.86 6.50 6.89
N THR A 34 -2.18 5.61 7.84
CA THR A 34 -2.60 4.23 7.52
C THR A 34 -4.12 4.07 7.38
N MET A 35 -4.92 5.06 7.80
CA MET A 35 -6.38 4.95 7.78
C MET A 35 -7.01 5.05 6.39
N PHE A 36 -6.34 5.68 5.42
CA PHE A 36 -6.86 5.87 4.05
C PHE A 36 -6.21 4.95 3.00
N ALA A 37 -5.26 4.12 3.40
CA ALA A 37 -4.45 3.32 2.47
C ALA A 37 -5.10 1.98 2.03
N GLN A 38 -6.29 1.64 2.52
CA GLN A 38 -6.83 0.27 2.40
C GLN A 38 -8.16 0.10 1.65
N ILE A 39 -8.76 1.15 1.08
CA ILE A 39 -9.94 0.96 0.23
C ILE A 39 -9.54 1.13 -1.23
N PRO A 40 -9.52 0.05 -2.04
CA PRO A 40 -9.27 0.16 -3.47
C PRO A 40 -10.40 0.97 -4.11
N THR A 41 -10.09 2.18 -4.58
CA THR A 41 -11.06 3.11 -5.16
C THR A 41 -11.47 2.73 -6.59
N GLU A 42 -10.65 1.95 -7.27
CA GLU A 42 -10.82 1.63 -8.69
C GLU A 42 -11.45 0.26 -8.93
N VAL A 43 -11.69 -0.53 -7.89
CA VAL A 43 -12.33 -1.84 -8.02
C VAL A 43 -13.82 -1.68 -7.70
N PRO A 44 -14.72 -2.26 -8.53
CA PRO A 44 -16.14 -2.26 -8.23
C PRO A 44 -16.43 -2.82 -6.83
N HIS A 45 -17.05 -1.99 -5.99
CA HIS A 45 -17.66 -2.41 -4.74
C HIS A 45 -18.87 -3.32 -5.01
N PRO A 46 -19.19 -4.25 -4.10
CA PRO A 46 -20.38 -5.09 -4.23
C PRO A 46 -21.67 -4.28 -4.47
N ASP A 47 -21.72 -3.08 -3.89
CA ASP A 47 -22.84 -2.15 -3.98
C ASP A 47 -22.87 -1.34 -5.30
N ASN A 48 -21.78 -1.34 -6.07
CA ASN A 48 -21.67 -0.62 -7.36
C ASN A 48 -21.39 -1.56 -8.57
N ASN A 49 -21.84 -2.81 -8.47
CA ASN A 49 -21.80 -3.79 -9.56
C ASN A 49 -22.72 -3.37 -10.74
N SER A 50 -22.24 -2.42 -11.55
CA SER A 50 -22.84 -2.14 -12.84
C SER A 50 -22.68 -3.38 -13.75
N PRO A 51 -23.68 -3.70 -14.58
CA PRO A 51 -23.55 -4.73 -15.59
C PRO A 51 -22.31 -4.49 -16.47
N ILE A 52 -21.72 -5.56 -16.99
CA ILE A 52 -20.65 -5.48 -17.99
C ILE A 52 -21.12 -4.65 -19.19
N ASP A 53 -20.33 -3.66 -19.57
CA ASP A 53 -20.64 -2.74 -20.65
C ASP A 53 -19.81 -3.08 -21.89
N LEU A 54 -20.43 -3.79 -22.83
CA LEU A 54 -19.79 -4.20 -24.10
C LEU A 54 -19.57 -3.03 -25.06
N THR A 55 -19.91 -1.79 -24.70
CA THR A 55 -19.51 -0.60 -25.46
C THR A 55 -18.16 -0.05 -24.99
N LYS A 56 -17.71 -0.42 -23.79
CA LYS A 56 -16.40 -0.01 -23.25
C LYS A 56 -15.31 -0.98 -23.69
N THR A 57 -14.25 -0.43 -24.25
CA THR A 57 -13.07 -1.19 -24.67
C THR A 57 -12.43 -1.99 -23.53
N ALA A 58 -12.40 -1.42 -22.31
CA ALA A 58 -11.82 -2.09 -21.14
C ALA A 58 -12.55 -3.40 -20.80
N ASP A 59 -13.88 -3.36 -20.77
CA ASP A 59 -14.73 -4.51 -20.44
C ASP A 59 -14.58 -5.62 -21.49
N ILE A 60 -14.54 -5.26 -22.79
CA ILE A 60 -14.30 -6.23 -23.87
C ILE A 60 -12.91 -6.89 -23.71
N LEU A 61 -11.87 -6.09 -23.46
CA LEU A 61 -10.50 -6.61 -23.34
C LEU A 61 -10.35 -7.58 -22.17
N ILE A 62 -10.84 -7.21 -20.99
CA ILE A 62 -10.67 -7.98 -19.76
C ILE A 62 -11.55 -9.24 -19.78
N TYR A 63 -12.82 -9.11 -20.16
CA TYR A 63 -13.79 -10.19 -20.00
C TYR A 63 -13.95 -11.09 -21.23
N ILE A 64 -13.49 -10.66 -22.42
CA ILE A 64 -13.60 -11.46 -23.66
C ILE A 64 -12.22 -11.78 -24.25
N VAL A 65 -11.38 -10.77 -24.51
CA VAL A 65 -10.13 -10.98 -25.26
C VAL A 65 -9.10 -11.73 -24.42
N LEU A 66 -8.91 -11.34 -23.15
CA LEU A 66 -7.98 -11.98 -22.24
C LEU A 66 -8.21 -13.51 -22.08
N PRO A 67 -9.42 -14.01 -21.79
CA PRO A 67 -9.65 -15.46 -21.68
C PRO A 67 -9.41 -16.19 -23.01
N ILE A 68 -9.74 -15.59 -24.16
CA ILE A 68 -9.46 -16.18 -25.48
C ILE A 68 -7.95 -16.34 -25.69
N ILE A 69 -7.16 -15.30 -25.37
CA ILE A 69 -5.69 -15.36 -25.48
C ILE A 69 -5.13 -16.47 -24.59
N ILE A 70 -5.60 -16.58 -23.35
CA ILE A 70 -5.17 -17.64 -22.42
C ILE A 70 -5.44 -19.02 -23.02
N ILE A 71 -6.64 -19.25 -23.56
CA ILE A 71 -6.99 -20.53 -24.19
C ILE A 71 -6.06 -20.83 -25.38
N ILE A 72 -5.82 -19.86 -26.26
CA ILE A 72 -4.93 -20.03 -27.41
C ILE A 72 -3.53 -20.41 -26.95
N LEU A 73 -2.97 -19.70 -25.96
CA LEU A 73 -1.65 -19.98 -25.42
C LEU A 73 -1.56 -21.38 -24.80
N LEU A 74 -2.59 -21.80 -24.06
CA LEU A 74 -2.65 -23.15 -23.49
C LEU A 74 -2.70 -24.23 -24.56
N VAL A 75 -3.48 -24.03 -25.63
CA VAL A 75 -3.56 -24.97 -26.76
C VAL A 75 -2.22 -25.05 -27.49
N LEU A 76 -1.57 -23.92 -27.77
CA LEU A 76 -0.24 -23.90 -28.40
C LEU A 76 0.80 -24.63 -27.55
N ARG A 77 0.79 -24.41 -26.22
CA ARG A 77 1.66 -25.12 -25.28
C ARG A 77 1.40 -26.63 -25.30
N ALA A 78 0.14 -27.06 -25.31
CA ALA A 78 -0.21 -28.47 -25.36
C ALA A 78 0.27 -29.14 -26.65
N ARG A 79 0.15 -28.46 -27.78
CA ARG A 79 0.62 -28.96 -29.09
C ARG A 79 2.13 -29.13 -29.16
N ASN A 80 2.90 -28.26 -28.50
CA ASN A 80 4.36 -28.35 -28.49
C ASN A 80 4.93 -29.43 -27.56
N LYS A 81 4.13 -29.96 -26.62
CA LYS A 81 4.56 -31.06 -25.72
C LYS A 81 4.40 -32.46 -26.32
N ASN A 82 3.63 -32.57 -27.39
CA ASN A 82 3.34 -33.83 -28.10
C ASN A 82 4.16 -33.96 -29.41
N LYS A 83 5.14 -33.08 -29.61
CA LYS A 83 6.24 -33.22 -30.56
C LYS A 83 7.52 -33.48 -29.79
#